data_AF-A0A955XFQ1-F1
#
_entry.id   AF-A0A955XFQ1-F1
#
_cell.length_a   1.000
_cell.length_b   1.000
_cell.length_c   1.000
_cell.angle_alpha   90.00
_cell.angle_beta   90.00
_cell.angle_gamma   90.00
#
_symmetry.space_group_name_H-M   'P 1'
#
loop_
_entity.id
_entity.type
_entity.pdbx_description
1 polymer ?
#
loop_
_entity_poly.entity_id
_entity_poly.type
_entity_poly.pdbx_seq_one_letter_code
_entity_poly.pdbx_strand_id
1 'polypeptide(L)'
;GALFDRHLEPVAGTDPAQFMAKYTTLCDRRLRTFQDELAARLPGVVFCAAVDDRGYLPTHNSKYSKPQTHDPVFNAANCRNRRIFDDRVGLAAGRNTAGPLVQTYRRDMGGGTFVLMKDVSVPIFVDGRHWGGFRLGYRLP
;
A
#
# COMPACT_ATOMS: atom_id res chain seq x y z
N GLY A 1 -9.72 -6.86 17.99
CA GLY A 1 -8.67 -5.89 18.37
C GLY A 1 -8.55 -4.78 17.34
N ALA A 2 -7.79 -3.72 17.65
CA ALA A 2 -7.70 -2.49 16.83
C ALA A 2 -7.33 -2.70 15.35
N LEU A 3 -6.65 -3.80 15.02
CA LEU A 3 -6.26 -4.17 13.64
C LEU A 3 -7.47 -4.35 12.68
N PHE A 4 -8.64 -4.69 13.21
CA PHE A 4 -9.88 -4.85 12.44
C PHE A 4 -10.80 -3.63 12.50
N ASP A 5 -10.38 -2.55 13.17
CA ASP A 5 -11.07 -1.27 13.06
C ASP A 5 -10.99 -0.78 11.60
N ARG A 6 -12.04 -0.12 11.12
CA ARG A 6 -12.10 0.44 9.76
C ARG A 6 -12.42 1.93 9.76
N HIS A 7 -12.41 2.54 10.94
CA HIS A 7 -12.49 3.98 11.08
C HIS A 7 -11.17 4.60 10.61
N LEU A 8 -11.28 5.54 9.67
CA LEU A 8 -10.17 6.27 9.08
C LEU A 8 -10.34 7.76 9.38
N GLU A 9 -9.41 8.30 10.16
CA GLU A 9 -9.35 9.73 10.47
C GLU A 9 -8.53 10.45 9.40
N PRO A 10 -9.08 11.46 8.70
CA PRO A 10 -8.32 12.19 7.70
C PRO A 10 -7.17 12.97 8.35
N VAL A 11 -6.02 12.99 7.68
CA VAL A 11 -4.89 13.85 8.03
C VAL A 11 -5.10 15.19 7.33
N ALA A 12 -5.26 16.26 8.10
CA ALA A 12 -5.50 17.59 7.55
C ALA A 12 -4.31 18.08 6.71
N GLY A 13 -4.61 18.84 5.64
CA GLY A 13 -3.59 19.50 4.81
C GLY A 13 -2.82 18.56 3.88
N THR A 14 -3.34 17.35 3.62
CA THR A 14 -2.69 16.38 2.73
C THR A 14 -3.31 16.31 1.34
N ASP A 15 -2.47 16.28 0.31
CA ASP A 15 -2.87 16.08 -1.09
C ASP A 15 -1.78 15.25 -1.83
N PRO A 16 -2.05 13.98 -2.21
CA PRO A 16 -3.29 13.24 -2.02
C PRO A 16 -3.66 12.99 -0.55
N ALA A 17 -4.96 12.81 -0.30
CA ALA A 17 -5.50 12.60 1.05
C ALA A 17 -4.86 11.40 1.76
N GLN A 18 -4.39 11.62 2.99
CA GLN A 18 -3.93 10.59 3.90
C GLN A 18 -4.88 10.42 5.08
N PHE A 19 -4.85 9.24 5.69
CA PHE A 19 -5.73 8.84 6.78
C PHE A 19 -4.97 8.05 7.85
N MET A 20 -5.47 8.07 9.07
CA MET A 20 -4.98 7.30 10.20
C MET A 20 -6.05 6.31 10.67
N ALA A 21 -5.65 5.06 10.83
CA ALA A 21 -6.42 4.05 11.56
C ALA A 21 -5.74 3.78 12.90
N LYS A 22 -6.47 3.19 13.86
CA LYS A 22 -5.89 2.83 15.18
C LYS A 22 -4.70 1.87 15.09
N TYR A 23 -4.61 1.08 14.02
CA TYR A 23 -3.50 0.14 13.79
C TYR A 23 -2.35 0.72 12.97
N THR A 24 -2.44 1.94 12.45
CA THR A 24 -1.40 2.51 11.59
C THR A 24 -0.04 2.56 12.30
N THR A 25 0.00 2.96 13.57
CA THR A 25 1.25 2.99 14.35
C THR A 25 1.81 1.58 14.61
N LEU A 26 0.95 0.58 14.75
CA LEU A 26 1.39 -0.82 14.87
C LEU A 26 2.03 -1.29 13.56
N CYS A 27 1.38 -1.02 12.43
CA CYS A 27 1.93 -1.32 11.10
C CYS A 27 3.25 -0.59 10.85
N ASP A 28 3.37 0.67 11.25
CA ASP A 28 4.61 1.44 11.11
C ASP A 28 5.79 0.78 11.84
N ARG A 29 5.55 0.23 13.04
CA ARG A 29 6.59 -0.47 13.83
C ARG A 29 6.92 -1.87 13.30
N ARG A 30 5.95 -2.58 12.74
CA ARG A 30 6.10 -4.01 12.39
C ARG A 30 6.41 -4.24 10.92
N LEU A 31 5.80 -3.45 10.04
CA LEU A 31 5.80 -3.72 8.59
C LEU A 31 6.84 -2.91 7.83
N ARG A 32 7.22 -1.71 8.30
CA ARG A 32 8.12 -0.83 7.53
C ARG A 32 9.46 -1.49 7.21
N THR A 33 10.19 -1.93 8.23
CA THR A 33 11.49 -2.59 8.07
C THR A 33 11.36 -3.87 7.24
N PHE A 34 10.38 -4.72 7.54
CA PHE A 34 10.13 -5.95 6.80
C PHE A 34 9.87 -5.69 5.29
N GLN A 35 9.02 -4.71 4.98
CA GLN A 35 8.70 -4.34 3.60
C GLN A 35 9.93 -3.81 2.86
N ASP A 36 10.77 -3.00 3.52
CA ASP A 36 11.97 -2.42 2.93
C ASP A 36 13.03 -3.48 2.65
N GLU A 37 13.30 -4.37 3.61
CA GLU A 37 14.24 -5.48 3.44
C GLU A 37 13.79 -6.43 2.33
N LEU A 38 12.50 -6.76 2.28
CA LEU A 38 11.98 -7.63 1.25
C LEU A 38 12.09 -7.00 -0.16
N ALA A 39 11.77 -5.70 -0.28
CA ALA A 39 11.89 -4.99 -1.55
C ALA A 39 13.35 -4.88 -2.00
N ALA A 40 14.29 -4.73 -1.08
CA ALA A 40 15.73 -4.66 -1.40
C ALA A 40 16.31 -6.02 -1.83
N ARG A 41 15.77 -7.13 -1.30
CA ARG A 41 16.26 -8.49 -1.56
C ARG A 41 15.72 -9.13 -2.83
N LEU A 42 14.59 -8.67 -3.34
CA LEU A 42 13.92 -9.29 -4.49
C LEU A 42 14.19 -8.52 -5.79
N PRO A 43 14.92 -9.10 -6.76
CA PRO A 43 15.16 -8.46 -8.06
C PRO A 43 13.85 -8.05 -8.76
N GLY A 44 13.81 -6.85 -9.31
CA GLY A 44 12.66 -6.33 -10.06
C GLY A 44 11.48 -5.86 -9.20
N VAL A 45 11.50 -6.08 -7.88
CA VAL A 45 10.48 -5.55 -6.97
C VAL A 45 10.71 -4.06 -6.74
N VAL A 46 9.71 -3.27 -7.11
CA VAL A 46 9.65 -1.83 -6.89
C VAL A 46 9.13 -1.52 -5.49
N PHE A 47 8.15 -2.27 -4.99
CA PHE A 47 7.60 -2.09 -3.66
C PHE A 47 7.03 -3.35 -3.02
N CYS A 48 6.95 -3.31 -1.70
CA CYS A 48 6.21 -4.24 -0.86
C CYS A 48 5.25 -3.43 0.02
N ALA A 49 3.97 -3.84 0.10
CA ALA A 49 3.02 -3.16 0.97
C ALA A 49 1.87 -4.06 1.42
N ALA A 50 1.47 -3.92 2.68
CA ALA A 50 0.22 -4.47 3.19
C ALA A 50 -0.93 -3.47 3.04
N VAL A 51 -2.10 -3.95 2.62
CA VAL A 51 -3.34 -3.16 2.49
C VAL A 51 -4.48 -3.96 3.09
N ASP A 52 -5.42 -3.28 3.75
CA ASP A 52 -6.60 -3.95 4.30
C ASP A 52 -7.65 -4.31 3.23
N ASP A 53 -8.71 -5.00 3.63
CA ASP A 53 -9.84 -5.39 2.79
C ASP A 53 -10.67 -4.22 2.22
N ARG A 54 -10.40 -2.97 2.65
CA ARG A 54 -10.99 -1.74 2.14
C ARG A 54 -10.01 -0.92 1.28
N GLY A 55 -8.82 -1.44 1.00
CA GLY A 55 -7.81 -0.77 0.18
C GLY A 55 -6.94 0.22 0.95
N TYR A 56 -7.08 0.34 2.27
CA TYR A 56 -6.25 1.24 3.07
C TYR A 56 -4.86 0.64 3.28
N LEU A 57 -3.84 1.40 2.90
CA LEU A 57 -2.43 1.06 3.04
C LEU A 57 -1.83 1.88 4.20
N PRO A 58 -1.75 1.33 5.43
CA PRO A 58 -1.26 2.10 6.59
C PRO A 58 0.20 2.50 6.46
N THR A 59 1.05 1.57 6.03
CA THR A 59 2.51 1.70 6.02
C THR A 59 3.05 1.21 4.69
N HIS A 60 3.82 2.06 4.01
CA HIS A 60 4.52 1.68 2.78
C HIS A 60 6.03 1.53 3.07
N ASN A 61 6.79 1.04 2.09
CA ASN A 61 8.24 1.21 2.06
C ASN A 61 8.68 2.64 2.41
N SER A 62 9.84 2.80 3.04
CA SER A 62 10.37 4.10 3.46
C SER A 62 10.55 5.08 2.30
N LYS A 63 10.93 4.57 1.11
CA LYS A 63 11.08 5.41 -0.09
C LYS A 63 9.78 6.03 -0.60
N TYR A 64 8.63 5.45 -0.25
CA TYR A 64 7.30 5.94 -0.60
C TYR A 64 6.50 6.42 0.62
N SER A 65 7.18 6.66 1.75
CA SER A 65 6.57 7.17 2.99
C SER A 65 7.19 8.50 3.39
N LYS A 66 7.50 9.36 2.41
CA LYS A 66 8.08 10.68 2.68
C LYS A 66 7.04 11.60 3.31
N PRO A 67 7.44 12.61 4.09
CA PRO A 67 6.55 13.69 4.51
C PRO A 67 5.93 14.36 3.29
N GLN A 68 4.68 14.82 3.41
CA GLN A 68 4.03 15.58 2.35
C GLN A 68 4.65 16.97 2.22
N THR A 69 4.62 17.50 0.99
CA THR A 69 5.01 18.86 0.64
C THR A 69 3.80 19.61 0.05
N HIS A 70 4.00 20.85 -0.37
CA HIS A 70 3.00 21.61 -1.11
C HIS A 70 2.89 21.22 -2.59
N ASP A 71 3.66 20.23 -3.06
CA ASP A 71 3.63 19.75 -4.44
C ASP A 71 2.87 18.41 -4.53
N PRO A 72 1.62 18.40 -5.06
CA PRO A 72 0.82 17.19 -5.20
C PRO A 72 1.45 16.14 -6.13
N VAL A 73 2.26 16.55 -7.11
CA VAL A 73 2.95 15.63 -8.02
C VAL A 73 4.03 14.86 -7.28
N PHE A 74 4.84 15.57 -6.48
CA PHE A 74 5.81 14.94 -5.58
C PHE A 74 5.12 13.99 -4.60
N ASN A 75 4.02 14.42 -3.98
CA ASN A 75 3.29 13.63 -2.98
C ASN A 75 2.69 12.36 -3.60
N ALA A 76 2.14 12.44 -4.82
CA ALA A 76 1.59 11.29 -5.53
C ALA A 76 2.63 10.17 -5.76
N ALA A 77 3.88 10.55 -6.03
CA ALA A 77 4.99 9.62 -6.22
C ALA A 77 5.61 9.13 -4.90
N ASN A 78 5.73 9.99 -3.88
CA ASN A 78 6.61 9.75 -2.71
C ASN A 78 5.90 9.61 -1.36
N CYS A 79 4.62 9.96 -1.27
CA CYS A 79 3.83 9.96 -0.03
C CYS A 79 2.64 8.99 -0.17
N ARG A 80 2.95 7.72 -0.44
CA ARG A 80 1.97 6.69 -0.81
C ARG A 80 1.48 5.86 0.37
N ASN A 81 2.05 6.06 1.55
CA ASN A 81 1.52 5.51 2.80
C ASN A 81 0.25 6.25 3.24
N ARG A 82 -0.52 5.63 4.13
CA ARG A 82 -1.73 6.19 4.75
C ARG A 82 -2.83 6.54 3.74
N ARG A 83 -2.82 5.93 2.56
CA ARG A 83 -3.76 6.22 1.48
C ARG A 83 -4.72 5.06 1.26
N ILE A 84 -5.85 5.37 0.65
CA ILE A 84 -6.80 4.40 0.14
C ILE A 84 -6.46 4.15 -1.33
N PHE A 85 -6.30 2.88 -1.69
CA PHE A 85 -6.13 2.39 -3.05
C PHE A 85 -7.40 1.61 -3.44
N ASP A 86 -8.44 2.36 -3.79
CA ASP A 86 -9.77 1.86 -4.17
C ASP A 86 -9.90 1.59 -5.68
N ASP A 87 -8.78 1.63 -6.41
CA ASP A 87 -8.72 1.14 -7.78
C ASP A 87 -8.92 -0.38 -7.83
N ARG A 88 -9.30 -0.89 -9.02
CA ARG A 88 -9.57 -2.32 -9.24
C ARG A 88 -8.47 -3.24 -8.71
N VAL A 89 -7.19 -2.87 -8.90
CA VAL A 89 -6.04 -3.72 -8.53
C VAL A 89 -5.82 -3.67 -7.02
N GLY A 90 -5.92 -2.48 -6.42
CA GLY A 90 -5.84 -2.30 -4.97
C GLY A 90 -6.92 -3.07 -4.22
N LEU A 91 -8.18 -2.96 -4.64
CA LEU A 91 -9.30 -3.67 -4.04
C LEU A 91 -9.22 -5.19 -4.24
N ALA A 92 -8.83 -5.64 -5.44
CA ALA A 92 -8.68 -7.07 -5.69
C ALA A 92 -7.58 -7.68 -4.80
N ALA A 93 -6.45 -6.99 -4.62
CA ALA A 93 -5.40 -7.44 -3.71
C ALA A 93 -5.86 -7.47 -2.26
N GLY A 94 -6.59 -6.45 -1.79
CA GLY A 94 -7.06 -6.36 -0.40
C GLY A 94 -8.19 -7.32 -0.06
N ARG A 95 -9.09 -7.64 -1.01
CA ARG A 95 -10.29 -8.46 -0.78
C ARG A 95 -10.12 -9.94 -1.09
N ASN A 96 -9.07 -10.30 -1.84
CA ASN A 96 -8.85 -11.68 -2.25
C ASN A 96 -8.58 -12.59 -1.05
N THR A 97 -9.29 -13.72 -0.97
CA THR A 97 -9.12 -14.76 0.06
C THR A 97 -8.70 -16.11 -0.52
N ALA A 98 -8.55 -16.23 -1.85
CA ALA A 98 -8.44 -17.51 -2.55
C ALA A 98 -6.99 -18.01 -2.74
N GLY A 99 -5.98 -17.19 -2.44
CA GLY A 99 -4.56 -17.54 -2.61
C GLY A 99 -3.78 -16.47 -3.38
N PRO A 100 -2.62 -16.79 -3.99
CA PRO A 100 -1.85 -15.83 -4.76
C PRO A 100 -2.62 -15.26 -5.96
N LEU A 101 -2.51 -13.95 -6.17
CA LEU A 101 -3.15 -13.20 -7.26
C LEU A 101 -2.08 -12.40 -8.03
N VAL A 102 -2.15 -12.42 -9.37
CA VAL A 102 -1.27 -11.63 -10.23
C VAL A 102 -2.09 -10.72 -11.13
N GLN A 103 -1.76 -9.44 -11.18
CA GLN A 103 -2.47 -8.43 -11.98
C GLN A 103 -1.50 -7.53 -12.71
N THR A 104 -1.72 -7.28 -14.00
CA THR A 104 -0.99 -6.24 -14.74
C THR A 104 -1.78 -4.94 -14.69
N TYR A 105 -1.12 -3.82 -14.38
CA TYR A 105 -1.77 -2.52 -14.26
C TYR A 105 -0.85 -1.35 -14.60
N ARG A 106 -1.46 -0.20 -14.92
CA ARG A 106 -0.76 1.08 -15.09
C ARG A 106 -0.76 1.80 -13.74
N ARG A 107 0.42 1.94 -13.13
CA ARG A 107 0.58 2.68 -11.89
C ARG A 107 0.71 4.17 -12.19
N ASP A 108 -0.18 4.97 -11.62
CA ASP A 108 -0.08 6.42 -11.64
C ASP A 108 1.06 6.90 -10.74
N MET A 109 1.99 7.66 -11.33
CA MET A 109 3.13 8.28 -10.67
C MET A 109 2.94 9.78 -10.42
N GLY A 110 1.79 10.36 -10.78
CA GLY A 110 1.54 11.80 -10.77
C GLY A 110 1.92 12.46 -12.09
N GLY A 111 1.38 13.66 -12.33
CA GLY A 111 1.72 14.48 -13.51
C GLY A 111 1.41 13.82 -14.85
N GLY A 112 0.43 12.90 -14.91
CA GLY A 112 0.09 12.14 -16.12
C GLY A 112 1.08 11.04 -16.51
N THR A 113 2.06 10.75 -15.65
CA THR A 113 3.06 9.69 -15.89
C THR A 113 2.56 8.36 -15.34
N PHE A 114 2.57 7.33 -16.20
CA PHE A 114 2.18 5.98 -15.82
C PHE A 114 3.31 4.99 -16.05
N VAL A 115 3.46 4.02 -15.15
CA VAL A 115 4.42 2.92 -15.27
C VAL A 115 3.67 1.60 -15.32
N LEU A 116 3.95 0.76 -16.32
CA LEU A 116 3.39 -0.58 -16.41
C LEU A 116 4.01 -1.47 -15.33
N MET A 117 3.16 -2.11 -14.53
CA MET A 117 3.58 -2.93 -13.40
C MET A 117 2.80 -4.24 -13.34
N LYS A 118 3.42 -5.25 -12.73
CA LYS A 118 2.71 -6.43 -12.21
C LYS A 118 2.56 -6.30 -10.69
N ASP A 119 1.35 -6.44 -10.20
CA ASP A 119 1.02 -6.65 -8.80
C ASP A 119 0.96 -8.16 -8.55
N VAL A 120 1.70 -8.65 -7.57
CA VAL A 120 1.58 -10.01 -7.05
C VAL A 120 1.16 -9.89 -5.59
N SER A 121 0.04 -10.50 -5.21
CA SER A 121 -0.51 -10.38 -3.87
C SER A 121 -0.95 -11.70 -3.27
N VAL A 122 -0.88 -11.78 -1.94
CA VAL A 122 -1.35 -12.92 -1.15
C VAL A 122 -2.21 -12.42 0.02
N PRO A 123 -3.24 -13.18 0.43
CA PRO A 123 -4.08 -12.79 1.55
C PRO A 123 -3.32 -12.82 2.88
N ILE A 124 -3.66 -11.88 3.76
CA ILE A 124 -3.20 -11.79 5.14
C ILE A 124 -4.35 -12.21 6.05
N PHE A 125 -4.12 -13.27 6.82
CA PHE A 125 -5.02 -13.71 7.87
C PHE A 125 -4.38 -13.48 9.24
N VAL A 126 -5.19 -13.02 10.19
CA VAL A 126 -4.81 -12.83 11.59
C VAL A 126 -5.82 -13.60 12.42
N ASP A 127 -5.35 -14.58 13.18
CA ASP A 127 -6.19 -15.47 14.00
C ASP A 127 -7.35 -16.09 13.20
N GLY A 128 -7.06 -16.55 11.97
CA GLY A 128 -8.05 -17.16 11.07
C GLY A 128 -9.00 -16.17 10.38
N ARG A 129 -8.94 -14.87 10.71
CA ARG A 129 -9.77 -13.83 10.08
C ARG A 129 -8.99 -13.08 9.01
N HIS A 130 -9.57 -12.95 7.82
CA HIS A 130 -8.99 -12.17 6.73
C HIS A 130 -8.91 -10.69 7.09
N TRP A 131 -7.71 -10.11 7.00
CA TRP A 131 -7.47 -8.70 7.27
C TRP A 131 -7.32 -7.86 6.00
N GLY A 132 -6.67 -8.41 4.97
CA GLY A 132 -6.28 -7.69 3.78
C GLY A 132 -5.27 -8.47 2.93
N GLY A 133 -4.53 -7.80 2.05
CA GLY A 133 -3.53 -8.40 1.18
C GLY A 133 -2.12 -7.85 1.37
N PHE A 134 -1.11 -8.71 1.24
CA PHE A 134 0.28 -8.31 1.09
C PHE A 134 0.64 -8.28 -0.39
N ARG A 135 1.24 -7.19 -0.86
CA ARG A 135 1.46 -6.89 -2.27
C ARG A 135 2.93 -6.69 -2.58
N LEU A 136 3.36 -7.20 -3.72
CA LEU A 136 4.62 -6.95 -4.38
C LEU A 136 4.36 -6.30 -5.74
N GLY A 137 4.93 -5.12 -5.96
CA GLY A 137 4.88 -4.46 -7.27
C GLY A 137 6.16 -4.68 -8.04
N TYR A 138 6.08 -5.29 -9.22
CA TYR A 138 7.19 -5.49 -10.16
C TYR A 138 7.11 -4.47 -11.29
N ARG A 139 8.26 -3.90 -11.65
CA ARG A 139 8.37 -3.14 -12.90
C ARG A 139 8.57 -4.14 -14.04
N LEU A 140 7.77 -4.03 -15.10
CA LEU A 140 8.06 -4.77 -16.31
C LEU A 140 9.18 -4.06 -17.08
N PRO A 141 10.15 -4.81 -17.65
CA PRO A 141 11.18 -4.25 -18.52
C PRO A 141 10.57 -3.57 -19.75
#